data_AF-A0A1N6WYT8-F1
#
_entry.id   AF-A0A1N6WYT8-F1
#
_cell.length_a   1.000
_cell.length_b   1.000
_cell.length_c   1.000
_cell.angle_alpha   90.00
_cell.angle_beta   90.00
_cell.angle_gamma   90.00
#
_symmetry.space_group_name_H-M   'P 1'
#
loop_
_entity.id
_entity.type
_entity.pdbx_description
1 polymer ?
#
loop_
_entity_poly.entity_id
_entity_poly.type
_entity_poly.pdbx_seq_one_letter_code
_entity_poly.pdbx_strand_id
1 'polypeptide(L)'
;MSEEEKTAQILQLFKAGATPAPRRRSAAAKSVQITVNGAVSGQIVGGDVNNYTVARPPRPRVVVTPGDGVVTEEQKARINALRIDWIALHNSIKRAPLTDAAAWIRINRKAGVTSYHLIPAERFDLVVKFIKQEMAKLRAMPSAPSKDDDWRRSRISAIKARCKNQLGDADAYKSYIRKNFSLESLADLSTDQLRRTHSYIMGKEPAPPEFPAAPRDA
;
A
#
# COMPACT_ATOMS: atom_id res chain seq x y z
N MET A 1 -31.16 15.14 -54.32
CA MET A 1 -30.18 14.79 -53.28
C MET A 1 -30.90 14.06 -52.18
N SER A 2 -30.52 12.81 -51.91
CA SER A 2 -31.19 11.95 -50.94
C SER A 2 -30.75 12.31 -49.51
N GLU A 3 -31.56 11.95 -48.51
CA GLU A 3 -31.27 12.17 -47.09
C GLU A 3 -29.92 11.55 -46.65
N GLU A 4 -29.48 10.48 -47.31
CA GLU A 4 -28.18 9.84 -47.05
C GLU A 4 -27.00 10.72 -47.49
N GLU A 5 -27.13 11.46 -48.60
CA GLU A 5 -26.09 12.39 -49.07
C GLU A 5 -25.95 13.59 -48.13
N LYS A 6 -27.06 14.11 -47.59
CA LYS A 6 -27.04 15.19 -46.60
C LYS A 6 -26.41 14.74 -45.29
N THR A 7 -26.71 13.52 -44.85
CA THR A 7 -26.16 12.95 -43.61
C THR A 7 -24.66 12.67 -43.76
N ALA A 8 -24.23 12.18 -44.92
CA ALA A 8 -22.82 12.01 -45.26
C ALA A 8 -22.09 13.36 -45.30
N GLN A 9 -22.71 14.41 -45.86
CA GLN A 9 -22.13 15.75 -45.94
C GLN A 9 -22.01 16.42 -44.56
N ILE A 10 -22.98 16.21 -43.66
CA ILE A 10 -22.92 16.66 -42.26
C ILE A 10 -21.83 15.90 -41.48
N LEU A 11 -21.70 14.58 -41.67
CA LEU A 11 -20.63 13.79 -41.06
C LEU A 11 -19.23 14.17 -41.58
N GLN A 12 -19.11 14.58 -42.84
CA GLN A 12 -17.87 15.09 -43.42
C GLN A 12 -17.50 16.47 -42.84
N LEU A 13 -18.49 17.32 -42.58
CA LEU A 13 -18.31 18.63 -41.96
C LEU A 13 -17.81 18.52 -40.50
N PHE A 14 -18.30 17.53 -39.74
CA PHE A 14 -17.84 17.28 -38.36
C PHE A 14 -16.43 16.63 -38.30
N LYS A 15 -16.02 15.89 -39.32
CA LYS A 15 -14.65 15.33 -39.41
C LYS A 15 -13.60 16.35 -39.86
N ALA A 16 -13.99 17.40 -40.59
CA ALA A 16 -13.09 18.43 -41.08
C ALA A 16 -12.70 19.49 -40.03
N GLY A 17 -13.35 19.53 -38.86
CA GLY A 17 -13.16 20.56 -37.83
C GLY A 17 -12.27 20.19 -36.64
N ALA A 18 -11.68 18.99 -36.59
CA ALA A 18 -10.98 18.51 -35.40
C ALA A 18 -9.48 18.28 -35.62
N THR A 19 -8.77 19.29 -36.12
CA THR A 19 -7.34 19.40 -35.82
C THR A 19 -7.21 20.24 -34.55
N PRO A 20 -6.69 19.70 -33.43
CA PRO A 20 -6.40 20.53 -32.28
C PRO A 20 -5.39 21.59 -32.73
N ALA A 21 -5.75 22.86 -32.55
CA ALA A 21 -4.84 23.97 -32.85
C ALA A 21 -3.47 23.66 -32.22
N PRO A 22 -2.36 23.78 -32.97
CA PRO A 22 -1.05 23.52 -32.41
C PRO A 22 -0.88 24.44 -31.22
N ARG A 23 -0.70 23.87 -30.03
CA ARG A 23 -0.37 24.64 -28.83
C ARG A 23 0.83 25.49 -29.19
N ARG A 24 0.65 26.82 -29.22
CA ARG A 24 1.74 27.78 -29.28
C ARG A 24 2.69 27.44 -28.14
N ARG A 25 3.79 26.75 -28.45
CA ARG A 25 4.95 26.76 -27.55
C ARG A 25 5.41 28.20 -27.57
N SER A 26 5.38 28.88 -26.43
CA SER A 26 6.14 30.11 -26.29
C SER A 26 7.56 29.79 -26.76
N ALA A 27 8.09 30.60 -27.67
CA ALA A 27 9.50 30.49 -28.03
C ALA A 27 10.29 30.49 -26.72
N ALA A 28 11.13 29.48 -26.51
CA ALA A 28 12.01 29.45 -25.35
C ALA A 28 12.79 30.76 -25.37
N ALA A 29 12.54 31.62 -24.38
CA ALA A 29 13.31 32.84 -24.21
C ALA A 29 14.78 32.41 -24.13
N LYS A 30 15.63 32.94 -25.03
CA LYS A 30 17.07 32.72 -24.96
C LYS A 30 17.52 33.25 -23.60
N SER A 31 17.78 32.36 -22.65
CA SER A 31 18.39 32.73 -21.39
C SER A 31 19.85 33.05 -21.68
N VAL A 32 20.20 34.33 -21.64
CA VAL A 32 21.60 34.75 -21.61
C VAL A 32 22.13 34.36 -20.23
N GLN A 33 22.93 33.30 -20.17
CA GLN A 33 23.66 32.95 -18.96
C GLN A 33 24.93 33.82 -18.91
N ILE A 34 24.94 34.82 -18.03
CA ILE A 34 26.15 35.59 -17.74
C ILE A 34 26.85 34.92 -16.57
N THR A 35 28.09 34.46 -16.82
CA THR A 35 28.94 33.83 -15.82
C THR A 35 29.84 34.90 -15.21
N VAL A 36 29.79 35.07 -13.89
CA VAL A 36 30.78 35.85 -13.14
C VAL A 36 31.38 34.93 -12.09
N ASN A 37 32.70 34.71 -12.15
CA ASN A 37 33.45 33.80 -11.27
C ASN A 37 32.92 32.37 -11.18
N GLY A 38 32.41 31.81 -12.29
CA GLY A 38 32.13 30.36 -12.41
C GLY A 38 30.84 29.85 -11.77
N ALA A 39 29.97 30.71 -11.24
CA ALA A 39 28.66 30.32 -10.71
C ALA A 39 27.51 30.88 -11.58
N VAL A 40 26.48 30.05 -11.83
CA VAL A 40 25.26 30.46 -12.53
C VAL A 40 24.36 31.21 -11.56
N SER A 41 24.41 32.55 -11.59
CA SER A 41 23.51 33.40 -10.80
C SER A 41 22.20 33.64 -11.56
N GLY A 42 21.10 33.12 -11.02
CA GLY A 42 19.76 33.16 -11.62
C GLY A 42 19.02 34.50 -11.56
N GLN A 43 19.70 35.61 -11.23
CA GLN A 43 19.04 36.91 -11.10
C GLN A 43 19.98 38.05 -11.50
N ILE A 44 19.63 38.78 -12.56
CA ILE A 44 20.25 40.06 -12.94
C ILE A 44 19.15 41.10 -12.76
N VAL A 45 19.29 41.99 -11.77
CA VAL A 45 18.34 43.07 -11.51
C VAL A 45 19.06 44.40 -11.73
N GLY A 46 18.50 45.25 -12.59
CA GLY A 46 18.94 46.65 -12.72
C GLY A 46 18.15 47.50 -11.73
N GLY A 47 18.80 47.93 -10.64
CA GLY A 47 18.22 48.75 -9.58
C GLY A 47 18.55 48.23 -8.18
N ASP A 48 18.06 48.93 -7.15
CA ASP A 48 18.23 48.53 -5.75
C ASP A 48 17.36 47.29 -5.43
N VAL A 49 17.98 46.22 -4.93
CA VAL A 49 17.33 44.92 -4.68
C VAL A 49 17.18 44.69 -3.18
N ASN A 50 15.96 44.86 -2.68
CA ASN A 50 15.63 44.54 -1.29
C ASN A 50 15.11 43.09 -1.21
N ASN A 51 16.01 42.13 -0.94
CA ASN A 51 15.65 40.73 -0.71
C ASN A 51 15.13 40.53 0.72
N TYR A 52 13.82 40.61 0.92
CA TYR A 52 13.19 40.35 2.21
C TYR A 52 13.11 38.84 2.48
N THR A 53 14.10 38.31 3.20
CA THR A 53 14.04 36.94 3.73
C THR A 53 13.25 36.96 5.05
N VAL A 54 11.96 36.67 5.00
CA VAL A 54 11.15 36.60 6.23
C VAL A 54 11.54 35.33 6.99
N ALA A 55 12.30 35.49 8.07
CA ALA A 55 12.59 34.41 9.01
C ALA A 55 11.26 33.87 9.55
N ARG A 56 10.90 32.64 9.19
CA ARG A 56 9.70 32.00 9.75
C ARG A 56 9.96 31.71 11.22
N PRO A 57 9.13 32.21 12.16
CA PRO A 57 9.32 31.90 13.57
C PRO A 57 9.25 30.37 13.76
N PRO A 58 10.14 29.79 14.60
CA PRO A 58 10.12 28.36 14.86
C PRO A 58 8.75 27.99 15.43
N ARG A 59 8.09 27.01 14.80
CA ARG A 59 6.80 26.51 15.29
C ARG A 59 7.01 25.93 16.69
N PRO A 60 6.21 26.31 17.69
CA PRO A 60 6.31 25.72 19.02
C PRO A 60 6.14 24.21 18.92
N ARG A 61 7.18 23.46 19.30
CA ARG A 61 7.10 22.01 19.46
C ARG A 61 6.37 21.74 20.76
N VAL A 62 5.12 21.31 20.67
CA VAL A 62 4.42 20.76 21.83
C VAL A 62 5.07 19.42 22.14
N VAL A 63 5.99 19.43 23.11
CA VAL A 63 6.52 18.20 23.70
C VAL A 63 5.45 17.70 24.66
N VAL A 64 4.55 16.86 24.14
CA VAL A 64 3.64 16.11 25.01
C VAL A 64 4.48 15.01 25.64
N THR A 65 4.78 15.14 26.93
CA THR A 65 5.32 14.03 27.73
C THR A 65 4.38 12.84 27.53
N PRO A 66 4.87 11.67 27.08
CA PRO A 66 4.03 10.48 26.96
C PRO A 66 3.46 10.17 28.35
N GLY A 67 2.18 10.48 28.56
CA GLY A 67 1.52 10.22 29.83
C GLY A 67 1.29 8.72 30.03
N ASP A 68 1.03 8.32 31.27
CA ASP A 68 0.50 6.99 31.58
C ASP A 68 -0.67 6.65 30.64
N GLY A 69 -0.61 5.49 29.97
CA GLY A 69 -1.65 5.01 29.05
C GLY A 69 -1.30 5.06 27.55
N VAL A 70 -0.15 5.60 27.16
CA VAL A 70 0.37 5.49 25.78
C VAL A 70 1.17 4.20 25.56
N VAL A 71 1.38 3.83 24.29
CA VAL A 71 2.16 2.64 23.93
C VAL A 71 3.56 2.67 24.55
N THR A 72 4.01 1.51 25.04
CA THR A 72 5.35 1.34 25.59
C THR A 72 6.42 1.48 24.50
N GLU A 73 7.69 1.69 24.88
CA GLU A 73 8.79 1.76 23.91
C GLU A 73 8.93 0.46 23.10
N GLU A 74 8.72 -0.70 23.71
CA GLU A 74 8.70 -1.99 23.00
C GLU A 74 7.58 -2.06 21.95
N GLN A 75 6.39 -1.58 22.32
CA GLN A 75 5.26 -1.49 21.38
C GLN A 75 5.55 -0.52 20.24
N LYS A 76 6.18 0.62 20.51
CA LYS A 76 6.63 1.57 19.48
C LYS A 76 7.66 0.93 18.54
N ALA A 77 8.65 0.23 19.09
CA ALA A 77 9.64 -0.50 18.31
C ALA A 77 8.99 -1.54 17.39
N ARG A 78 7.99 -2.26 17.89
CA ARG A 78 7.23 -3.23 17.09
C ARG A 78 6.43 -2.58 15.96
N ILE A 79 5.77 -1.44 16.21
CA ILE A 79 5.09 -0.67 15.16
C ILE A 79 6.10 -0.18 14.12
N ASN A 80 7.26 0.30 14.57
CA ASN A 80 8.34 0.79 13.69
C ASN A 80 8.86 -0.32 12.78
N ALA A 81 9.16 -1.51 13.31
CA ALA A 81 9.59 -2.67 12.53
C ALA A 81 8.54 -3.05 11.47
N LEU A 82 7.26 -3.17 11.87
CA LEU A 82 6.17 -3.47 10.95
C LEU A 82 5.97 -2.38 9.88
N ARG A 83 6.21 -1.10 10.21
CA ARG A 83 6.15 0.01 9.26
C ARG A 83 7.24 -0.13 8.19
N ILE A 84 8.46 -0.43 8.60
CA ILE A 84 9.60 -0.61 7.70
C ILE A 84 9.32 -1.77 6.73
N ASP A 85 8.89 -2.92 7.25
CA ASP A 85 8.53 -4.08 6.44
C ASP A 85 7.40 -3.76 5.46
N TRP A 86 6.39 -3.01 5.91
CA TRP A 86 5.28 -2.60 5.06
C TRP A 86 5.73 -1.68 3.93
N ILE A 87 6.59 -0.70 4.21
CA ILE A 87 7.13 0.21 3.19
C ILE A 87 7.97 -0.55 2.18
N ALA A 88 8.87 -1.43 2.63
CA ALA A 88 9.71 -2.25 1.77
C ALA A 88 8.86 -3.12 0.83
N LEU A 89 7.88 -3.83 1.37
CA LEU A 89 6.93 -4.65 0.61
C LEU A 89 6.08 -3.82 -0.36
N HIS A 90 5.63 -2.64 0.06
CA HIS A 90 4.85 -1.76 -0.80
C HIS A 90 5.69 -1.31 -2.01
N ASN A 91 6.94 -0.95 -1.79
CA ASN A 91 7.82 -0.39 -2.82
C ASN A 91 8.38 -1.46 -3.76
N SER A 92 8.50 -2.72 -3.31
CA SER A 92 8.82 -3.84 -4.22
C SER A 92 7.65 -4.12 -5.19
N ILE A 93 6.41 -4.06 -4.70
CA ILE A 93 5.23 -4.47 -5.49
C ILE A 93 4.71 -3.32 -6.37
N LYS A 94 4.48 -2.14 -5.80
CA LYS A 94 3.79 -1.02 -6.47
C LYS A 94 4.78 -0.04 -7.09
N ARG A 95 4.38 0.54 -8.23
CA ARG A 95 5.16 1.56 -8.95
C ARG A 95 5.29 2.87 -8.17
N ALA A 96 4.20 3.31 -7.54
CA ALA A 96 4.22 4.52 -6.73
C ALA A 96 4.76 4.20 -5.34
N PRO A 97 5.88 4.80 -4.90
CA PRO A 97 6.46 4.46 -3.61
C PRO A 97 5.63 5.02 -2.46
N LEU A 98 5.59 4.27 -1.36
CA LEU A 98 5.13 4.75 -0.07
C LEU A 98 6.32 5.34 0.67
N THR A 99 6.24 6.63 0.99
CA THR A 99 7.25 7.30 1.80
C THR A 99 7.02 7.04 3.29
N ASP A 100 8.07 7.20 4.10
CA ASP A 100 7.99 7.03 5.54
C ASP A 100 6.93 7.93 6.20
N ALA A 101 6.93 9.21 5.83
CA ALA A 101 5.95 10.18 6.29
C ALA A 101 4.51 9.78 5.91
N ALA A 102 4.29 9.29 4.68
CA ALA A 102 2.98 8.85 4.23
C ALA A 102 2.50 7.61 4.99
N ALA A 103 3.40 6.66 5.30
CA ALA A 103 3.08 5.50 6.12
C ALA A 103 2.66 5.93 7.54
N TRP A 104 3.42 6.84 8.17
CA TRP A 104 3.10 7.37 9.48
C TRP A 104 1.77 8.11 9.52
N ILE A 105 1.47 8.95 8.53
CA ILE A 105 0.17 9.64 8.42
C ILE A 105 -0.98 8.63 8.43
N ARG A 106 -0.83 7.49 7.73
CA ARG A 106 -1.86 6.44 7.69
C ARG A 106 -1.99 5.72 9.03
N ILE A 107 -0.88 5.38 9.67
CA ILE A 107 -0.84 4.73 10.99
C ILE A 107 -1.50 5.64 12.04
N ASN A 108 -1.07 6.90 12.12
CA ASN A 108 -1.57 7.85 13.10
C ASN A 108 -3.06 8.12 12.89
N ARG A 109 -3.51 8.26 11.64
CA ARG A 109 -4.94 8.39 11.30
C ARG A 109 -5.73 7.16 11.75
N LYS A 110 -5.20 5.96 11.57
CA LYS A 110 -5.87 4.72 12.01
C LYS A 110 -5.98 4.65 13.53
N ALA A 111 -4.97 5.11 14.25
CA ALA A 111 -4.98 5.26 15.70
C ALA A 111 -5.81 6.47 16.19
N GLY A 112 -6.27 7.36 15.31
CA GLY A 112 -7.01 8.57 15.66
C GLY A 112 -6.16 9.64 16.36
N VAL A 113 -4.85 9.67 16.10
CA VAL A 113 -3.88 10.58 16.74
C VAL A 113 -3.10 11.38 15.71
N THR A 114 -2.43 12.44 16.15
CA THR A 114 -1.58 13.28 15.28
C THR A 114 -0.16 12.73 15.14
N SER A 115 0.35 12.06 16.18
CA SER A 115 1.72 11.52 16.26
C SER A 115 1.72 10.11 16.83
N TYR A 116 2.66 9.27 16.39
CA TYR A 116 2.73 7.88 16.84
C TYR A 116 3.13 7.75 18.33
N HIS A 117 3.83 8.76 18.87
CA HIS A 117 4.15 8.85 20.29
C HIS A 117 2.91 8.99 21.18
N LEU A 118 1.77 9.39 20.59
CA LEU A 118 0.50 9.61 21.29
C LEU A 118 -0.47 8.43 21.13
N ILE A 119 -0.05 7.32 20.50
CA ILE A 119 -0.93 6.16 20.31
C ILE A 119 -1.26 5.58 21.70
N PRO A 120 -2.56 5.48 22.09
CA PRO A 120 -2.95 4.83 23.33
C PRO A 120 -2.59 3.34 23.31
N ALA A 121 -2.20 2.78 24.46
CA ALA A 121 -1.84 1.36 24.58
C ALA A 121 -2.96 0.43 24.11
N GLU A 122 -4.22 0.77 24.42
CA GLU A 122 -5.42 0.03 23.98
C GLU A 122 -5.58 -0.06 22.46
N ARG A 123 -5.05 0.93 21.72
CA ARG A 123 -5.13 0.97 20.24
C ARG A 123 -3.95 0.28 19.57
N PHE A 124 -3.01 -0.27 20.34
CA PHE A 124 -1.84 -0.97 19.82
C PHE A 124 -2.23 -2.11 18.86
N ASP A 125 -3.10 -3.02 19.31
CA ASP A 125 -3.52 -4.18 18.51
C ASP A 125 -4.27 -3.77 17.26
N LEU A 126 -5.06 -2.70 17.34
CA LEU A 126 -5.76 -2.12 16.20
C LEU A 126 -4.78 -1.62 15.13
N VAL A 127 -3.71 -0.95 15.53
CA VAL A 127 -2.66 -0.45 14.63
C VAL A 127 -1.88 -1.61 14.01
N VAL A 128 -1.44 -2.57 14.83
CA VAL A 128 -0.71 -3.75 14.34
C VAL A 128 -1.56 -4.54 13.34
N LYS A 129 -2.84 -4.75 13.65
CA LYS A 129 -3.79 -5.41 12.75
C LYS A 129 -3.93 -4.65 11.43
N PHE A 130 -4.04 -3.33 11.48
CA PHE A 130 -4.10 -2.50 10.28
C PHE A 130 -2.87 -2.67 9.38
N ILE A 131 -1.66 -2.55 9.93
CA ILE A 131 -0.42 -2.67 9.14
C ILE A 131 -0.36 -4.07 8.51
N LYS A 132 -0.65 -5.13 9.28
CA LYS A 132 -0.70 -6.51 8.76
C LYS A 132 -1.74 -6.68 7.67
N GLN A 133 -2.90 -6.06 7.79
CA GLN A 133 -3.94 -6.08 6.76
C GLN A 133 -3.48 -5.39 5.47
N GLU A 134 -2.80 -4.25 5.56
CA GLU A 134 -2.24 -3.57 4.39
C GLU A 134 -1.18 -4.42 3.69
N MET A 135 -0.29 -5.06 4.45
CA MET A 135 0.68 -6.02 3.91
C MET A 135 -0.02 -7.22 3.24
N ALA A 136 -1.09 -7.74 3.84
CA ALA A 136 -1.86 -8.85 3.26
C ALA A 136 -2.54 -8.46 1.93
N LYS A 137 -3.08 -7.24 1.83
CA LYS A 137 -3.64 -6.70 0.59
C LYS A 137 -2.58 -6.59 -0.50
N LEU A 138 -1.38 -6.13 -0.16
CA LEU A 138 -0.26 -6.07 -1.09
C LEU A 138 0.12 -7.46 -1.62
N ARG A 139 0.24 -8.45 -0.72
CA ARG A 139 0.54 -9.85 -1.11
C ARG A 139 -0.57 -10.54 -1.88
N ALA A 140 -1.80 -10.04 -1.82
CA ALA A 140 -2.91 -10.54 -2.63
C ALA A 140 -2.90 -9.99 -4.07
N MET A 141 -2.09 -8.97 -4.37
CA MET A 141 -2.03 -8.37 -5.71
C MET A 141 -1.49 -9.36 -6.75
N PRO A 142 -1.95 -9.29 -8.02
CA PRO A 142 -1.50 -10.20 -9.07
C PRO A 142 0.01 -10.19 -9.36
N SER A 143 0.66 -9.03 -9.16
CA SER A 143 2.09 -8.85 -9.37
C SER A 143 2.96 -9.23 -8.17
N ALA A 144 2.37 -9.58 -7.03
CA ALA A 144 3.13 -9.91 -5.83
C ALA A 144 4.04 -11.15 -6.01
N PRO A 145 3.59 -12.27 -6.62
CA PRO A 145 4.41 -13.47 -6.75
C PRO A 145 5.70 -13.29 -7.57
N SER A 146 5.75 -12.30 -8.46
CA SER A 146 6.93 -12.03 -9.30
C SER A 146 7.86 -10.97 -8.72
N LYS A 147 7.46 -10.28 -7.64
CA LYS A 147 8.17 -9.11 -7.08
C LYS A 147 8.52 -9.24 -5.61
N ASP A 148 7.95 -10.22 -4.92
CA ASP A 148 8.21 -10.53 -3.51
C ASP A 148 8.77 -11.96 -3.45
N ASP A 149 10.08 -12.08 -3.26
CA ASP A 149 10.79 -13.37 -3.17
C ASP A 149 10.22 -14.24 -2.03
N ASP A 150 9.74 -13.59 -0.97
CA ASP A 150 9.16 -14.24 0.19
C ASP A 150 7.67 -14.54 0.07
N TRP A 151 7.06 -14.18 -1.06
CA TRP A 151 5.64 -14.36 -1.29
C TRP A 151 5.23 -15.83 -1.11
N ARG A 152 5.99 -16.75 -1.72
CA ARG A 152 5.69 -18.19 -1.71
C ARG A 152 5.79 -18.77 -0.30
N ARG A 153 6.90 -18.48 0.39
CA ARG A 153 7.15 -18.89 1.79
C ARG A 153 6.07 -18.38 2.71
N SER A 154 5.72 -17.09 2.59
CA SER A 154 4.65 -16.45 3.36
C SER A 154 3.30 -17.11 3.12
N ARG A 155 2.97 -17.47 1.88
CA ARG A 155 1.69 -18.11 1.51
C ARG A 155 1.56 -19.51 2.10
N ILE A 156 2.62 -20.30 2.01
CA ILE A 156 2.68 -21.65 2.62
C ILE A 156 2.55 -21.55 4.13
N SER A 157 3.29 -20.63 4.77
CA SER A 157 3.20 -20.40 6.21
C SER A 157 1.80 -19.99 6.65
N ALA A 158 1.12 -19.13 5.88
CA ALA A 158 -0.25 -18.70 6.19
C ALA A 158 -1.26 -19.84 6.10
N ILE A 159 -1.14 -20.71 5.09
CA ILE A 159 -1.96 -21.93 4.98
C ILE A 159 -1.72 -22.82 6.21
N LYS A 160 -0.47 -23.18 6.49
CA LYS A 160 -0.12 -24.06 7.61
C LYS A 160 -0.58 -23.49 8.96
N ALA A 161 -0.38 -22.19 9.18
CA ALA A 161 -0.80 -21.52 10.41
C ALA A 161 -2.32 -21.57 10.60
N ARG A 162 -3.11 -21.36 9.53
CA ARG A 162 -4.57 -21.45 9.61
C ARG A 162 -5.05 -22.88 9.85
N CYS A 163 -4.48 -23.83 9.12
CA CYS A 163 -4.75 -25.27 9.29
C CYS A 163 -4.55 -25.68 10.75
N LYS A 164 -3.37 -25.37 11.32
CA LYS A 164 -3.03 -25.71 12.70
C LYS A 164 -3.87 -24.97 13.75
N ASN A 165 -3.99 -23.64 13.64
CA ASN A 165 -4.48 -22.81 14.75
C ASN A 165 -5.99 -22.55 14.72
N GLN A 166 -6.65 -22.68 13.57
CA GLN A 166 -8.06 -22.32 13.41
C GLN A 166 -8.92 -23.50 12.95
N LEU A 167 -8.40 -24.35 12.07
CA LEU A 167 -9.17 -25.50 11.57
C LEU A 167 -9.01 -26.76 12.42
N GLY A 168 -8.07 -26.77 13.36
CA GLY A 168 -7.77 -27.94 14.21
C GLY A 168 -7.11 -29.11 13.47
N ASP A 169 -6.85 -28.97 12.16
CA ASP A 169 -6.26 -30.00 11.31
C ASP A 169 -5.10 -29.39 10.51
N ALA A 170 -3.87 -29.78 10.87
CA ALA A 170 -2.64 -29.31 10.23
C ALA A 170 -2.55 -29.67 8.74
N ASP A 171 -3.25 -30.72 8.32
CA ASP A 171 -3.23 -31.28 6.97
C ASP A 171 -4.52 -31.00 6.19
N ALA A 172 -5.38 -30.09 6.68
CA ALA A 172 -6.67 -29.77 6.05
C ALA A 172 -6.57 -29.32 4.58
N TYR A 173 -5.39 -28.92 4.11
CA TYR A 173 -5.12 -28.55 2.72
C TYR A 173 -4.85 -29.75 1.81
N LYS A 174 -4.36 -30.89 2.34
CA LYS A 174 -3.92 -32.06 1.56
C LYS A 174 -5.04 -32.63 0.70
N SER A 175 -6.25 -32.74 1.26
CA SER A 175 -7.43 -33.23 0.54
C SER A 175 -7.75 -32.37 -0.69
N TYR A 176 -7.64 -31.04 -0.58
CA TYR A 176 -7.88 -30.12 -1.68
C TYR A 176 -6.82 -30.23 -2.78
N ILE A 177 -5.54 -30.24 -2.41
CA ILE A 177 -4.45 -30.28 -3.41
C ILE A 177 -4.36 -31.63 -4.12
N ARG A 178 -4.64 -32.74 -3.43
CA ARG A 178 -4.71 -34.07 -4.02
C ARG A 178 -5.86 -34.16 -5.03
N LYS A 179 -7.05 -33.66 -4.66
CA LYS A 179 -8.24 -33.71 -5.54
C LYS A 179 -8.13 -32.83 -6.78
N ASN A 180 -7.58 -31.61 -6.65
CA ASN A 180 -7.59 -30.63 -7.73
C ASN A 180 -6.31 -30.63 -8.59
N PHE A 181 -5.18 -31.01 -8.00
CA PHE A 181 -3.86 -30.90 -8.64
C PHE A 181 -3.08 -32.21 -8.64
N SER A 182 -3.56 -33.26 -7.98
CA SER A 182 -2.85 -34.54 -7.82
C SER A 182 -1.46 -34.40 -7.19
N LEU A 183 -1.31 -33.44 -6.26
CA LEU A 183 -0.05 -33.15 -5.55
C LEU A 183 -0.20 -33.37 -4.05
N GLU A 184 0.92 -33.70 -3.39
CA GLU A 184 0.98 -34.00 -1.95
C GLU A 184 1.60 -32.88 -1.12
N SER A 185 2.42 -32.01 -1.73
CA SER A 185 3.14 -30.95 -1.04
C SER A 185 2.73 -29.56 -1.53
N LEU A 186 2.64 -28.61 -0.61
CA LEU A 186 2.48 -27.19 -0.95
C LEU A 186 3.71 -26.64 -1.69
N ALA A 187 4.87 -27.28 -1.54
CA ALA A 187 6.11 -26.88 -2.21
C ALA A 187 6.09 -27.19 -3.71
N ASP A 188 5.25 -28.12 -4.16
CA ASP A 188 5.19 -28.55 -5.57
C ASP A 188 4.15 -27.75 -6.39
N LEU A 189 3.32 -26.94 -5.73
CA LEU A 189 2.26 -26.19 -6.39
C LEU A 189 2.81 -25.06 -7.27
N SER A 190 2.27 -24.88 -8.47
CA SER A 190 2.52 -23.66 -9.24
C SER A 190 2.00 -22.42 -8.49
N THR A 191 2.45 -21.23 -8.88
CA THR A 191 2.02 -19.97 -8.27
C THR A 191 0.49 -19.80 -8.28
N ASP A 192 -0.17 -20.16 -9.38
CA ASP A 192 -1.63 -20.06 -9.48
C ASP A 192 -2.34 -21.09 -8.60
N GLN A 193 -1.85 -22.34 -8.59
CA GLN A 193 -2.36 -23.39 -7.73
C GLN A 193 -2.24 -23.01 -6.24
N LEU A 194 -1.09 -22.46 -5.83
CA LEU A 194 -0.87 -22.00 -4.45
C LEU A 194 -1.80 -20.83 -4.07
N ARG A 195 -2.10 -19.92 -5.02
CA ARG A 195 -3.11 -18.87 -4.81
C ARG A 195 -4.49 -19.47 -4.56
N ARG A 196 -4.92 -20.42 -5.38
CA ARG A 196 -6.22 -21.11 -5.25
C ARG A 196 -6.32 -21.86 -3.94
N THR A 197 -5.32 -22.67 -3.59
CA THR A 197 -5.27 -23.42 -2.32
C THR A 197 -5.36 -22.48 -1.12
N HIS A 198 -4.63 -21.36 -1.14
CA HIS A 198 -4.75 -20.40 -0.04
C HIS A 198 -6.14 -19.77 0.03
N SER A 199 -6.73 -19.35 -1.09
CA SER A 199 -8.09 -18.77 -1.07
C SER A 199 -9.12 -19.77 -0.55
N TYR A 200 -9.00 -21.05 -0.93
CA TYR A 200 -9.84 -22.12 -0.42
C TYR A 200 -9.70 -22.29 1.11
N ILE A 201 -8.47 -22.46 1.61
CA ILE A 201 -8.22 -22.59 3.06
C ILE A 201 -8.68 -21.35 3.81
N MET A 202 -8.51 -20.16 3.22
CA MET A 202 -8.95 -18.93 3.85
C MET A 202 -10.47 -18.71 3.86
N GLY A 203 -11.21 -19.43 3.01
CA GLY A 203 -12.67 -19.43 3.00
C GLY A 203 -13.30 -20.52 3.89
N LYS A 204 -12.51 -21.51 4.32
CA LYS A 204 -13.03 -22.63 5.12
C LYS A 204 -13.40 -22.19 6.52
N GLU A 205 -14.64 -22.45 6.91
CA GLU A 205 -15.13 -22.19 8.27
C GLU A 205 -14.46 -23.16 9.26
N PRO A 206 -14.04 -22.69 10.45
CA PRO A 206 -13.57 -23.60 11.50
C PRO A 206 -14.71 -24.54 11.88
N ALA A 207 -14.37 -25.78 12.26
CA ALA A 207 -15.37 -26.65 12.86
C ALA A 207 -15.98 -25.94 14.08
N PRO A 208 -17.31 -26.01 14.28
CA PRO A 208 -17.91 -25.49 15.50
C PRO A 208 -17.16 -26.03 16.70
N PRO A 209 -16.93 -25.23 17.76
CA PRO A 209 -16.38 -25.80 18.99
C PRO A 209 -17.28 -26.97 19.38
N GLU A 210 -16.70 -28.15 19.59
CA GLU A 210 -17.38 -29.24 20.26
C GLU A 210 -17.80 -28.69 21.62
N PHE A 211 -19.05 -28.23 21.72
CA PHE A 211 -19.66 -28.02 23.01
C PHE A 211 -19.57 -29.37 23.71
N PRO A 212 -18.94 -29.48 24.90
CA PRO A 212 -18.99 -30.72 25.64
C PRO A 212 -20.47 -31.08 25.75
N ALA A 213 -20.81 -32.27 25.25
CA ALA A 213 -22.18 -32.77 25.33
C ALA A 213 -22.60 -32.58 26.78
N ALA A 214 -23.66 -31.78 27.01
CA ALA A 214 -24.25 -31.64 28.33
C ALA A 214 -24.41 -33.07 28.88
N PRO A 215 -23.97 -33.35 30.12
CA PRO A 215 -24.13 -34.68 30.67
C PRO A 215 -25.61 -35.06 30.52
N ARG A 216 -25.85 -36.05 29.67
CA ARG A 216 -27.07 -36.82 29.75
C ARG A 216 -26.95 -37.57 31.07
N ASP A 217 -28.03 -37.54 31.85
CA ASP A 217 -28.23 -38.13 33.17
C ASP A 217 -28.10 -37.08 34.30
N ALA A 218 -29.11 -36.86 35.14
CA ALA A 218 -30.19 -37.76 35.60
C ALA A 218 -31.57 -37.10 35.66
#